data_AF-A1HQ21-F1
#
_entry.id   AF-A1HQ21-F1
#
_cell.length_a   1.000
_cell.length_b   1.000
_cell.length_c   1.000
_cell.angle_alpha   90.00
_cell.angle_beta   90.00
_cell.angle_gamma   90.00
#
_symmetry.space_group_name_H-M   'P 1'
#
loop_
_entity.id
_entity.type
_entity.pdbx_description
1 polymer ?
#
loop_
_entity_poly.entity_id
_entity_poly.type
_entity_poly.pdbx_seq_one_letter_code
_entity_poly.pdbx_strand_id
1 'polypeptide(L)'
;MLRNMRKAMKGQKGFTLVELMVVVAIIGILAAIAIPRFTTTADSANLAKMKADLRTIDSAVAMYYAQNGSYPATINNLVSAKLLAGVPAPPKKYKGFDVKQEYDLNEDASSPNYKRAYVTITGIGYYYSDSTDWP
;
A
#
# COMPACT_ATOMS: atom_id res chain seq x y z
N MET A 1 -14.12 32.33 -71.86
CA MET A 1 -13.38 32.58 -70.60
C MET A 1 -13.40 31.28 -69.75
N LEU A 2 -12.66 30.21 -70.11
CA LEU A 2 -12.69 28.91 -69.39
C LEU A 2 -11.34 28.16 -69.50
N ARG A 3 -10.26 28.77 -69.00
CA ARG A 3 -8.96 28.09 -68.81
C ARG A 3 -8.66 28.11 -67.31
N ASN A 4 -8.81 26.98 -66.62
CA ASN A 4 -8.08 26.57 -65.39
C ASN A 4 -8.87 25.63 -64.46
N MET A 5 -9.27 24.45 -64.93
CA MET A 5 -9.80 23.37 -64.06
C MET A 5 -9.12 22.01 -64.26
N ARG A 6 -7.86 21.98 -64.73
CA ARG A 6 -7.09 20.73 -64.90
C ARG A 6 -5.87 20.60 -63.99
N LYS A 7 -5.77 21.41 -62.93
CA LYS A 7 -4.63 21.39 -61.99
C LYS A 7 -4.92 20.77 -60.60
N ALA A 8 -6.11 20.22 -60.36
CA ALA A 8 -6.48 19.68 -59.05
C ALA A 8 -6.26 18.15 -58.88
N MET A 9 -5.72 17.44 -59.89
CA MET A 9 -5.55 15.97 -59.83
C MET A 9 -4.13 15.50 -60.15
N LYS A 10 -3.10 16.19 -59.66
CA LYS A 10 -1.72 15.69 -59.66
C LYS A 10 -1.20 15.71 -58.24
N GLY A 11 -1.47 14.66 -57.47
CA GLY A 11 -0.90 14.57 -56.12
C GLY A 11 -1.44 13.50 -55.19
N GLN A 12 -2.52 12.77 -55.51
CA GLN A 12 -2.95 11.67 -54.65
C GLN A 12 -2.09 10.43 -54.91
N LYS A 13 -0.96 10.34 -54.19
CA LYS A 13 -0.21 9.10 -54.05
C LYS A 13 -1.05 8.16 -53.19
N GLY A 14 -1.55 7.08 -53.81
CA GLY A 14 -2.30 6.04 -53.10
C GLY A 14 -1.42 5.27 -52.13
N PHE A 15 -2.01 4.82 -51.02
CA PHE A 15 -1.36 3.99 -50.00
C PHE A 15 -0.91 2.66 -50.61
N THR A 16 0.36 2.29 -50.43
CA THR A 16 0.84 1.00 -50.94
C THR A 16 0.45 -0.14 -49.99
N LEU A 17 0.18 -1.33 -50.53
CA LEU A 17 -0.04 -2.53 -49.70
C LEU A 17 1.17 -2.82 -48.81
N VAL A 18 2.38 -2.51 -49.30
CA VAL A 18 3.63 -2.67 -48.56
C VAL A 18 3.70 -1.72 -47.37
N GLU A 19 3.27 -0.46 -47.50
CA GLU A 19 3.16 0.48 -46.37
C GLU A 19 2.21 -0.04 -45.30
N LEU A 20 1.06 -0.59 -45.69
CA LEU A 20 0.12 -1.15 -44.73
C LEU A 20 0.68 -2.39 -44.04
N MET A 21 1.34 -3.28 -44.79
CA MET A 21 1.93 -4.52 -44.28
C MET A 21 3.00 -4.26 -43.22
N VAL A 22 3.89 -3.30 -43.46
CA VAL A 22 4.94 -2.95 -42.48
C VAL A 22 4.31 -2.38 -41.21
N VAL A 23 3.25 -1.58 -41.32
CA VAL A 23 2.55 -1.01 -40.15
C VAL A 23 1.93 -2.10 -39.28
N VAL A 24 1.17 -3.04 -39.86
CA VAL A 24 0.59 -4.14 -39.06
C VAL A 24 1.65 -5.09 -38.50
N ALA A 25 2.77 -5.27 -39.20
CA ALA A 25 3.91 -6.04 -38.68
C ALA A 25 4.52 -5.37 -37.44
N ILE A 26 4.74 -4.06 -37.46
CA ILE A 26 5.27 -3.31 -36.31
C ILE A 26 4.27 -3.31 -35.15
N ILE A 27 2.98 -3.11 -35.41
CA ILE A 27 1.93 -3.17 -34.38
C ILE A 27 1.86 -4.56 -33.76
N GLY A 28 2.02 -5.63 -34.56
CA GLY A 28 2.07 -7.01 -34.05
C GLY A 28 3.26 -7.26 -33.11
N ILE A 29 4.45 -6.75 -33.45
CA ILE A 29 5.64 -6.83 -32.58
C ILE A 29 5.41 -6.05 -31.28
N LEU A 30 4.92 -4.81 -31.37
CA LEU A 30 4.66 -3.96 -30.21
C LEU A 30 3.60 -4.58 -29.28
N ALA A 31 2.54 -5.15 -29.84
CA ALA A 31 1.49 -5.83 -29.07
C ALA A 31 2.03 -7.08 -28.35
N ALA A 32 2.95 -7.82 -28.96
CA ALA A 32 3.54 -9.02 -28.35
C ALA A 32 4.45 -8.70 -27.15
N ILE A 33 5.17 -7.56 -27.17
CA ILE A 33 6.07 -7.15 -26.09
C ILE A 33 5.41 -6.24 -25.04
N ALA A 34 4.19 -5.78 -25.29
CA ALA A 34 3.45 -4.91 -24.39
C ALA A 34 2.91 -5.69 -23.18
N ILE A 35 3.79 -6.04 -22.24
CA ILE A 35 3.40 -6.51 -20.91
C ILE A 35 3.65 -5.36 -19.93
N PRO A 36 2.61 -4.62 -19.53
CA PRO A 36 2.79 -3.62 -18.50
C PRO A 36 2.92 -4.32 -17.13
N ARG A 37 4.08 -4.13 -16.49
CA ARG A 37 4.38 -4.66 -15.15
C ARG A 37 3.72 -3.79 -14.07
N PHE A 38 2.43 -4.00 -13.79
CA PHE A 38 1.70 -3.24 -12.76
C PHE A 38 1.60 -3.92 -11.38
N THR A 39 1.99 -5.19 -11.27
CA THR A 39 1.63 -6.00 -10.09
C THR A 39 2.56 -5.79 -8.88
N THR A 40 3.83 -5.46 -9.08
CA THR A 40 4.81 -5.33 -7.98
C THR A 40 4.74 -3.99 -7.25
N THR A 41 4.36 -2.92 -7.95
CA THR A 41 4.22 -1.57 -7.37
C THR A 41 3.01 -1.47 -6.44
N ALA A 42 1.92 -2.16 -6.75
CA ALA A 42 0.73 -2.16 -5.91
C ALA A 42 0.99 -2.82 -4.54
N ASP A 43 1.68 -3.95 -4.52
CA ASP A 43 1.99 -4.67 -3.28
C ASP A 43 2.97 -3.90 -2.39
N SER A 44 4.00 -3.30 -2.97
CA SER A 44 4.93 -2.44 -2.22
C SER A 44 4.26 -1.17 -1.68
N ALA A 45 3.35 -0.55 -2.43
CA ALA A 45 2.55 0.58 -1.96
C ALA A 45 1.63 0.20 -0.79
N ASN A 46 0.99 -0.98 -0.84
CA ASN A 46 0.18 -1.49 0.26
C ASN A 46 1.00 -1.71 1.53
N LEU A 47 2.19 -2.31 1.41
CA LEU A 47 3.09 -2.53 2.55
C LEU A 47 3.62 -1.20 3.13
N ALA A 48 3.94 -0.23 2.26
CA ALA A 48 4.32 1.11 2.68
C ALA A 48 3.18 1.83 3.44
N LYS A 49 1.94 1.71 2.94
CA LYS A 49 0.75 2.22 3.62
C LYS A 49 0.58 1.58 5.01
N MET A 50 0.67 0.26 5.09
CA MET A 50 0.56 -0.49 6.34
C MET A 50 1.59 -0.03 7.38
N LYS A 51 2.84 0.21 6.96
CA LYS A 51 3.89 0.77 7.83
C LYS A 51 3.60 2.21 8.28
N ALA A 52 3.03 3.04 7.40
CA ALA A 52 2.66 4.41 7.74
C ALA A 52 1.49 4.45 8.75
N ASP A 53 0.49 3.59 8.55
CA ASP A 53 -0.63 3.44 9.47
C ASP A 53 -0.14 2.99 10.86
N LEU A 54 0.81 2.04 10.92
CA LEU A 54 1.42 1.59 12.18
C LEU A 54 2.16 2.71 12.93
N ARG A 55 2.95 3.53 12.21
CA ARG A 55 3.63 4.71 12.80
C ARG A 55 2.65 5.74 13.37
N THR A 56 1.49 5.88 12.73
CA THR A 56 0.43 6.77 13.21
C THR A 56 -0.16 6.25 14.52
N ILE A 57 -0.38 4.94 14.61
CA ILE A 57 -0.86 4.29 15.85
C ILE A 57 0.20 4.40 16.95
N ASP A 58 1.47 4.15 16.64
CA ASP A 58 2.59 4.31 17.58
C ASP A 58 2.64 5.72 18.18
N SER A 59 2.61 6.76 17.33
CA SER A 59 2.54 8.14 17.81
C SER A 59 1.32 8.39 18.71
N ALA A 60 0.16 7.82 18.39
CA ALA A 60 -1.04 7.94 19.21
C ALA A 60 -0.90 7.19 20.55
N VAL A 61 -0.27 6.02 20.58
CA VAL A 61 0.04 5.27 21.80
C VAL A 61 0.97 6.06 22.70
N ALA A 62 2.05 6.63 22.14
CA ALA A 62 2.99 7.46 22.89
C ALA A 62 2.30 8.70 23.49
N MET A 63 1.43 9.36 22.73
CA MET A 63 0.63 10.47 23.22
C MET A 63 -0.36 10.04 24.31
N TYR A 64 -1.00 8.87 24.17
CA TYR A 64 -1.91 8.34 25.18
C TYR A 64 -1.18 8.05 26.49
N TYR A 65 0.01 7.46 26.42
CA TYR A 65 0.85 7.21 27.58
C TYR A 65 1.28 8.52 28.26
N ALA A 66 1.68 9.53 27.48
CA ALA A 66 2.05 10.84 28.00
C ALA A 66 0.88 11.54 28.73
N GLN A 67 -0.37 11.28 28.32
CA GLN A 67 -1.56 11.87 28.93
C GLN A 67 -2.07 11.09 30.15
N ASN A 68 -2.04 9.76 30.09
CA ASN A 68 -2.73 8.89 31.06
C ASN A 68 -1.78 8.10 31.96
N GLY A 69 -0.46 8.23 31.76
CA GLY A 69 0.57 7.47 32.49
C GLY A 69 0.51 5.95 32.29
N SER A 70 -0.31 5.49 31.34
CA SER A 70 -0.62 4.08 31.12
C SER A 70 -0.85 3.82 29.63
N TYR A 71 -0.51 2.62 29.17
CA TYR A 71 -0.70 2.23 27.78
C TYR A 71 -2.19 1.92 27.50
N PRO A 72 -2.68 2.21 26.27
CA PRO A 72 -4.07 1.97 25.90
C PRO A 72 -4.35 0.46 25.83
N ALA A 73 -5.41 -0.01 26.50
CA ALA A 73 -5.79 -1.42 26.49
C ALA A 73 -6.24 -1.91 25.11
N THR A 74 -6.85 -1.03 24.31
CA THR A 74 -7.34 -1.31 22.96
C THR A 74 -7.09 -0.13 22.03
N ILE A 75 -7.05 -0.38 20.72
CA ILE A 75 -6.94 0.68 19.71
C ILE A 75 -8.13 1.66 19.76
N ASN A 76 -9.30 1.20 20.20
CA ASN A 76 -10.49 2.04 20.38
C ASN A 76 -10.29 3.11 21.46
N ASN A 77 -9.44 2.87 22.47
CA ASN A 77 -9.12 3.90 23.46
C ASN A 77 -8.42 5.11 22.83
N LEU A 78 -7.59 4.88 21.81
CA LEU A 78 -6.94 5.95 21.05
C LEU A 78 -7.93 6.78 20.22
N VAL A 79 -8.95 6.11 19.67
CA VAL A 79 -10.03 6.78 18.92
C VAL A 79 -10.89 7.61 19.88
N SER A 80 -11.29 7.04 21.02
CA SER A 80 -12.05 7.74 22.06
C SER A 80 -11.28 8.93 22.65
N ALA A 81 -9.97 8.81 22.78
CA ALA A 81 -9.08 9.90 23.21
C ALA A 81 -8.83 10.94 22.11
N LYS A 82 -9.42 10.80 20.92
CA LYS A 82 -9.22 11.66 19.74
C LYS A 82 -7.76 11.75 19.27
N LEU A 83 -6.96 10.74 19.60
CA LEU A 83 -5.57 10.61 19.14
C LEU A 83 -5.49 9.89 17.80
N LEU A 84 -6.52 9.10 17.47
CA LEU A 84 -6.76 8.54 16.15
C LEU A 84 -8.12 9.00 15.62
N ALA A 85 -8.18 9.35 14.33
CA ALA A 85 -9.45 9.66 13.66
C ALA A 85 -10.35 8.43 13.49
N GLY A 86 -9.77 7.24 13.52
CA GLY A 86 -10.44 5.96 13.39
C GLY A 86 -9.40 4.84 13.32
N VAL A 87 -9.85 3.59 13.48
CA VAL A 87 -8.98 2.42 13.34
C VAL A 87 -8.60 2.26 11.86
N PRO A 88 -7.31 2.30 11.49
CA PRO A 88 -6.90 2.09 10.12
C PRO A 88 -7.28 0.69 9.65
N ALA A 89 -7.91 0.57 8.48
CA ALA A 89 -8.24 -0.74 7.92
C ALA A 89 -7.12 -1.18 6.95
N PRO A 90 -6.56 -2.39 7.11
CA PRO A 90 -5.56 -2.90 6.18
C PRO A 90 -6.19 -3.13 4.79
N PRO A 91 -5.41 -3.06 3.69
CA PRO A 91 -5.91 -3.37 2.36
C PRO A 91 -6.47 -4.81 2.31
N LYS A 92 -7.53 -5.04 1.52
CA LYS A 92 -8.29 -6.32 1.51
C LYS A 92 -7.42 -7.58 1.34
N LYS A 93 -6.33 -7.49 0.56
CA LYS A 93 -5.37 -8.58 0.33
C LYS A 93 -4.59 -8.98 1.59
N TYR A 94 -4.41 -8.06 2.53
CA TYR A 94 -3.66 -8.23 3.78
C TYR A 94 -4.58 -8.27 5.00
N LYS A 95 -5.88 -8.54 4.81
CA LYS A 95 -6.82 -8.74 5.91
C LYS A 95 -6.42 -10.01 6.67
N GLY A 96 -6.00 -9.87 7.92
CA GLY A 96 -5.46 -10.96 8.75
C GLY A 96 -3.93 -11.07 8.73
N PHE A 97 -3.23 -10.28 7.91
CA PHE A 97 -1.78 -10.10 7.98
C PHE A 97 -1.49 -8.73 8.60
N ASP A 98 -1.11 -8.75 9.87
CA ASP A 98 -0.82 -7.54 10.62
C ASP A 98 0.69 -7.32 10.75
N VAL A 99 1.16 -6.13 10.34
CA VAL A 99 2.50 -5.68 10.70
C VAL A 99 2.47 -5.36 12.20
N LYS A 100 3.36 -6.00 12.97
CA LYS A 100 3.44 -5.84 14.42
C LYS A 100 4.59 -4.93 14.82
N GLN A 101 4.37 -4.09 15.83
CA GLN A 101 5.43 -3.39 16.56
C GLN A 101 5.31 -3.74 18.04
N GLU A 102 6.37 -4.32 18.61
CA GLU A 102 6.45 -4.75 20.01
C GLU A 102 7.05 -3.64 20.90
N TYR A 103 6.53 -3.53 22.13
CA TYR A 103 7.01 -2.61 23.17
C TYR A 103 7.18 -3.36 24.48
N ASP A 104 8.22 -2.99 25.21
CA ASP A 104 8.54 -3.58 26.51
C ASP A 104 7.88 -2.74 27.61
N LEU A 105 7.05 -3.37 28.45
CA LEU A 105 6.15 -2.66 29.37
C LEU A 105 6.63 -2.57 30.81
N ASN A 106 7.92 -2.79 31.02
CA ASN A 106 8.61 -2.84 32.31
C ASN A 106 8.53 -4.22 32.98
N GLU A 107 9.62 -4.93 32.82
CA GLU A 107 10.35 -5.79 33.76
C GLU A 107 11.72 -5.99 33.08
N ASP A 108 12.78 -6.35 33.79
CA ASP A 108 14.01 -6.74 33.12
C ASP A 108 13.70 -7.92 32.18
N ALA A 109 14.26 -7.95 30.97
CA ALA A 109 13.99 -8.99 29.99
C ALA A 109 14.38 -10.42 30.45
N SER A 110 14.94 -10.55 31.66
CA SER A 110 15.33 -11.78 32.34
C SER A 110 14.35 -12.18 33.46
N SER A 111 13.38 -11.34 33.80
CA SER A 111 12.33 -11.67 34.78
C SER A 111 11.36 -12.69 34.20
N PRO A 112 10.93 -13.70 35.00
CA PRO A 112 9.99 -14.72 34.55
C PRO A 112 8.66 -14.18 34.03
N ASN A 113 8.24 -12.98 34.45
CA ASN A 113 6.95 -12.38 34.12
C ASN A 113 7.06 -11.15 33.20
N TYR A 114 8.16 -11.03 32.45
CA TYR A 114 8.36 -9.88 31.58
C TYR A 114 7.21 -9.73 30.57
N LYS A 115 6.63 -8.52 30.55
CA LYS A 115 5.41 -8.20 29.80
C LYS A 115 5.72 -7.39 28.54
N ARG A 116 5.16 -7.81 27.41
CA ARG A 116 5.20 -7.10 26.13
C ARG A 116 3.83 -6.61 25.70
N ALA A 117 3.81 -5.45 25.03
CA ALA A 117 2.70 -5.01 24.19
C ALA A 117 3.06 -5.25 22.72
N TYR A 118 2.05 -5.52 21.91
CA TYR A 118 2.16 -5.40 20.46
C TYR A 118 1.07 -4.49 19.91
N VAL A 119 1.44 -3.71 18.91
CA VAL A 119 0.52 -2.89 18.13
C VAL A 119 0.44 -3.48 16.73
N THR A 120 -0.78 -3.65 16.24
CA THR A 120 -1.08 -3.98 14.86
C THR A 120 -1.85 -2.83 14.22
N ILE A 121 -2.05 -2.91 12.90
CA ILE A 121 -2.86 -1.94 12.17
C ILE A 121 -4.33 -2.02 12.63
N THR A 122 -4.76 -3.22 13.02
CA THR A 122 -6.13 -3.54 13.43
C THR A 122 -6.39 -3.41 14.93
N GLY A 123 -5.35 -3.38 15.78
CA GLY A 123 -5.52 -3.55 17.22
C GLY A 123 -4.27 -3.38 18.08
N ILE A 124 -4.45 -3.59 19.39
CA ILE A 124 -3.39 -3.58 20.40
C ILE A 124 -3.61 -4.80 21.29
N GLY A 125 -2.55 -5.52 21.65
CA GLY A 125 -2.62 -6.65 22.57
C GLY A 125 -1.38 -6.78 23.45
N TYR A 126 -1.44 -7.71 24.40
CA TYR A 126 -0.45 -7.89 25.47
C TYR A 126 -0.18 -9.37 25.71
N TYR A 127 1.08 -9.74 25.98
CA TYR A 127 1.50 -11.12 26.30
C TYR A 127 2.76 -11.11 27.18
N TYR A 128 3.11 -12.27 27.74
CA TYR A 128 4.34 -12.49 28.52
C TYR A 128 5.43 -13.10 27.64
N SER A 129 6.72 -12.79 27.84
CA SER A 129 7.78 -13.30 26.94
C SER A 129 7.96 -14.81 26.95
N ASP A 130 7.63 -15.46 28.06
CA ASP A 130 7.73 -16.91 28.23
C ASP A 130 6.59 -17.65 27.51
N SER A 131 5.46 -16.99 27.26
CA SER A 131 4.43 -17.47 26.35
C SER A 131 4.86 -17.28 24.89
N THR A 132 5.50 -18.32 24.32
CA THR A 132 5.66 -18.45 22.86
C THR A 132 4.34 -18.68 22.13
N ASP A 133 3.26 -18.92 22.89
CA ASP A 133 1.90 -19.02 22.36
C ASP A 133 1.37 -17.63 22.05
N TRP A 134 1.67 -17.25 20.82
CA TRP A 134 1.11 -16.14 20.08
C TRP A 134 -0.43 -16.26 20.02
N PRO A 135 -1.20 -15.26 20.49
CA PRO A 135 -2.62 -15.16 20.15
C PRO A 135 -2.85 -14.75 18.69
#